data_AF-A0A836VGK5-F1
#
_entry.id   AF-A0A836VGK5-F1
#
_cell.length_a   1.000
_cell.length_b   1.000
_cell.length_c   1.000
_cell.angle_alpha   90.00
_cell.angle_beta   90.00
_cell.angle_gamma   90.00
#
_symmetry.space_group_name_H-M   'P 1'
#
loop_
_entity.id
_entity.type
_entity.pdbx_description
1 polymer ?
#
loop_
_entity_poly.entity_id
_entity_poly.type
_entity_poly.pdbx_seq_one_letter_code
_entity_poly.pdbx_strand_id
1 'polypeptide(L)'
;IMNFKEKIFGHKDLVSIGSANLLGNGISAIFWFSLASLINPEEYGQIHYFLAIAGMAQLLSLISTTNALQVYVAKNIKIHSTLFFISIIAGIVSSLVVFLFFSRTDTSLLVLGYIIFELSNGFLLGKKLFSNYAKFFLTQKILTVIFGFGLYFTFGVDGIIFGLVLSYVPYIWILVNEFRNTRIDFSLLKPRKGFLINNYGINISSAVGGQMDKLIIAPILGLELLGNYSLAMQFLVILLLLPTTVFKYLLTQDSSGKNTKNLKKNTIFASVGLATFGIVILPMIIPILFPNYIDTVIAIQIISVAIIPSTIGIFYDSKLLSIEKSKFLVIGKGIGLFTMISGFVILGPIYGIIGLAVTLVVSSCLQTLVVIIASKTIRYEEKH
;
A
#
# COMPACT_ATOMS: atom_id res chain seq x y z
N ILE A 1 -36.71 11.63 16.55
CA ILE A 1 -35.97 10.63 17.36
C ILE A 1 -35.43 9.59 16.39
N MET A 2 -34.15 9.65 16.06
CA MET A 2 -33.51 8.74 15.11
C MET A 2 -33.51 7.33 15.69
N ASN A 3 -33.99 6.35 14.93
CA ASN A 3 -34.34 5.03 15.45
C ASN A 3 -33.06 4.25 15.79
N PHE A 4 -33.01 3.53 16.92
CA PHE A 4 -31.80 2.80 17.40
C PHE A 4 -31.22 1.84 16.34
N LYS A 5 -32.08 1.37 15.43
CA LYS A 5 -31.74 0.62 14.21
C LYS A 5 -30.81 1.42 13.27
N GLU A 6 -31.09 2.69 12.96
CA GLU A 6 -30.25 3.50 12.07
C GLU A 6 -28.85 3.75 12.65
N LYS A 7 -28.73 3.80 13.98
CA LYS A 7 -27.45 3.94 14.68
C LYS A 7 -26.58 2.68 14.53
N ILE A 8 -27.16 1.49 14.44
CA ILE A 8 -26.41 0.23 14.22
C ILE A 8 -26.17 -0.01 12.72
N PHE A 9 -27.16 0.26 11.87
CA PHE A 9 -27.06 0.03 10.43
C PHE A 9 -26.06 0.98 9.74
N GLY A 10 -25.92 2.23 10.20
CA GLY A 10 -24.87 3.15 9.72
C GLY A 10 -23.43 2.71 10.05
N HIS A 11 -23.24 1.82 11.04
CA HIS A 11 -21.92 1.30 11.44
C HIS A 11 -21.59 -0.04 10.76
N LYS A 12 -22.57 -0.75 10.19
CA LYS A 12 -22.36 -2.08 9.61
C LYS A 12 -21.41 -2.06 8.42
N ASP A 13 -21.49 -1.00 7.62
CA ASP A 13 -20.65 -0.79 6.43
C ASP A 13 -19.19 -0.47 6.79
N LEU A 14 -18.99 0.43 7.76
CA LEU A 14 -17.67 0.75 8.31
C LEU A 14 -17.03 -0.47 9.00
N VAL A 15 -17.82 -1.22 9.76
CA VAL A 15 -17.37 -2.47 10.38
C VAL A 15 -16.99 -3.50 9.32
N SER A 16 -17.76 -3.63 8.22
CA SER A 16 -17.45 -4.56 7.13
C SER A 16 -16.15 -4.24 6.42
N ILE A 17 -15.87 -2.96 6.12
CA ILE A 17 -14.61 -2.55 5.47
C ILE A 17 -13.45 -2.68 6.45
N GLY A 18 -13.63 -2.23 7.69
CA GLY A 18 -12.61 -2.26 8.73
C GLY A 18 -12.19 -3.69 9.07
N SER A 19 -13.15 -4.59 9.31
CA SER A 19 -12.87 -5.99 9.62
C SER A 19 -12.23 -6.72 8.46
N ALA A 20 -12.71 -6.52 7.22
CA ALA A 20 -12.15 -7.15 6.04
C ALA A 20 -10.69 -6.74 5.80
N ASN A 21 -10.38 -5.44 5.94
CA ASN A 21 -9.01 -4.96 5.78
C ASN A 21 -8.08 -5.48 6.87
N LEU A 22 -8.51 -5.50 8.14
CA LEU A 22 -7.72 -6.02 9.25
C LEU A 22 -7.46 -7.52 9.10
N LEU A 23 -8.51 -8.31 8.89
CA LEU A 23 -8.41 -9.76 8.72
C LEU A 23 -7.61 -10.11 7.45
N GLY A 24 -7.89 -9.45 6.33
CA GLY A 24 -7.20 -9.70 5.07
C GLY A 24 -5.71 -9.34 5.12
N ASN A 25 -5.35 -8.23 5.78
CA ASN A 25 -3.94 -7.89 6.00
C ASN A 25 -3.26 -8.87 6.95
N GLY A 26 -3.97 -9.37 7.97
CA GLY A 26 -3.48 -10.45 8.84
C GLY A 26 -3.20 -11.74 8.07
N ILE A 27 -4.11 -12.16 7.20
CA ILE A 27 -3.92 -13.33 6.33
C ILE A 27 -2.70 -13.13 5.42
N SER A 28 -2.56 -11.96 4.79
CA SER A 28 -1.37 -11.64 3.97
C SER A 28 -0.08 -11.65 4.79
N ALA A 29 -0.09 -11.14 6.03
CA ALA A 29 1.09 -11.15 6.89
C ALA A 29 1.50 -12.58 7.26
N ILE A 30 0.54 -13.43 7.63
CA ILE A 30 0.78 -14.85 7.91
C ILE A 30 1.36 -15.53 6.68
N PHE A 31 0.78 -15.32 5.50
CA PHE A 31 1.30 -15.86 4.24
C PHE A 31 2.78 -15.50 4.02
N TRP A 32 3.12 -14.21 4.11
CA TRP A 32 4.47 -13.75 3.83
C TRP A 32 5.51 -14.20 4.86
N PHE A 33 5.13 -14.30 6.14
CA PHE A 33 6.02 -14.85 7.16
C PHE A 33 6.17 -16.36 7.02
N SER A 34 5.08 -17.10 6.82
CA SER A 34 5.16 -18.54 6.56
C SER A 34 6.03 -18.82 5.33
N LEU A 35 5.92 -18.03 4.28
CA LEU A 35 6.80 -18.16 3.13
C LEU A 35 8.27 -17.87 3.47
N ALA A 36 8.55 -16.79 4.20
CA ALA A 36 9.92 -16.47 4.63
C ALA A 36 10.55 -17.57 5.50
N SER A 37 9.75 -18.33 6.26
CA SER A 37 10.25 -19.48 7.03
C SER A 37 10.58 -20.72 6.16
N LEU A 38 10.11 -20.75 4.91
CA LEU A 38 10.26 -21.89 4.00
C LEU A 38 11.32 -21.65 2.91
N ILE A 39 11.60 -20.40 2.56
CA ILE A 39 12.50 -20.05 1.44
C ILE A 39 13.67 -19.18 1.90
N ASN A 40 14.76 -19.22 1.15
CA ASN A 40 15.96 -18.45 1.47
C ASN A 40 15.79 -16.95 1.15
N PRO A 41 16.60 -16.05 1.75
CA PRO A 41 16.48 -14.62 1.50
C PRO A 41 16.62 -14.25 0.03
N GLU A 42 17.48 -14.91 -0.73
CA GLU A 42 17.63 -14.65 -2.17
C GLU A 42 16.32 -14.89 -2.94
N GLU A 43 15.67 -16.03 -2.71
CA GLU A 43 14.37 -16.38 -3.33
C GLU A 43 13.27 -15.41 -2.87
N TYR A 44 13.24 -15.06 -1.59
CA TYR A 44 12.28 -14.10 -1.05
C TYR A 44 12.47 -12.71 -1.68
N GLY A 45 13.72 -12.27 -1.81
CA GLY A 45 14.08 -11.04 -2.49
C GLY A 45 13.70 -11.06 -3.97
N GLN A 46 13.89 -12.19 -4.66
CA GLN A 46 13.48 -12.36 -6.06
C GLN A 46 11.97 -12.19 -6.23
N ILE A 47 11.15 -12.81 -5.38
CA ILE A 47 9.69 -12.64 -5.42
C ILE A 47 9.36 -11.16 -5.24
N HIS A 48 9.85 -10.53 -4.18
CA HIS A 48 9.54 -9.12 -3.88
C HIS A 48 10.03 -8.16 -4.96
N TYR A 49 11.14 -8.45 -5.63
CA TYR A 49 11.62 -7.69 -6.78
C TYR A 49 10.60 -7.72 -7.92
N PHE A 50 10.12 -8.91 -8.29
CA PHE A 50 9.13 -9.05 -9.36
C PHE A 50 7.74 -8.50 -8.97
N LEU A 51 7.33 -8.62 -7.70
CA LEU A 51 6.14 -7.92 -7.21
C LEU A 51 6.27 -6.40 -7.37
N ALA A 52 7.47 -5.85 -7.13
CA ALA A 52 7.73 -4.43 -7.29
C ALA A 52 7.67 -3.99 -8.75
N ILE A 53 8.21 -4.79 -9.67
CA ILE A 53 8.10 -4.57 -11.11
C ILE A 53 6.62 -4.56 -11.54
N ALA A 54 5.87 -5.59 -11.17
CA ALA A 54 4.45 -5.70 -11.50
C ALA A 54 3.64 -4.54 -10.89
N GLY A 55 3.93 -4.19 -9.64
CA GLY A 55 3.32 -3.06 -8.94
C GLY A 55 3.62 -1.73 -9.63
N MET A 56 4.86 -1.47 -10.03
CA MET A 56 5.23 -0.24 -10.74
C MET A 56 4.55 -0.17 -12.11
N ALA A 57 4.56 -1.25 -12.89
CA ALA A 57 3.88 -1.32 -14.18
C ALA A 57 2.36 -1.10 -14.03
N GLN A 58 1.74 -1.66 -13.00
CA GLN A 58 0.34 -1.41 -12.67
C GLN A 58 0.09 0.06 -12.31
N LEU A 59 0.95 0.69 -11.50
CA LEU A 59 0.79 2.10 -11.12
C LEU A 59 0.86 3.04 -12.33
N LEU A 60 1.75 2.75 -13.28
CA LEU A 60 1.91 3.53 -14.53
C LEU A 60 0.79 3.27 -15.55
N SER A 61 0.02 2.20 -15.40
CA SER A 61 -1.08 1.87 -16.33
C SER A 61 -2.48 2.17 -15.76
N LEU A 62 -2.60 2.29 -14.43
CA LEU A 62 -3.88 2.54 -13.77
C LEU A 62 -4.30 4.01 -13.86
N ILE A 63 -4.72 4.43 -15.05
CA ILE A 63 -5.30 5.76 -15.31
C ILE A 63 -6.56 5.98 -14.45
N SER A 64 -7.34 4.92 -14.27
CA SER A 64 -8.51 4.90 -13.40
C SER A 64 -8.15 4.53 -11.96
N THR A 65 -7.68 5.52 -11.20
CA THR A 65 -7.42 5.33 -9.78
C THR A 65 -8.69 4.96 -8.99
N THR A 66 -8.50 4.25 -7.89
CA THR A 66 -9.57 3.81 -6.98
C THR A 66 -10.39 4.99 -6.47
N ASN A 67 -9.75 6.13 -6.20
CA ASN A 67 -10.41 7.37 -5.80
C ASN A 67 -11.30 7.95 -6.91
N ALA A 68 -10.82 7.94 -8.15
CA ALA A 68 -11.59 8.44 -9.29
C ALA A 68 -12.84 7.60 -9.55
N LEU A 69 -12.71 6.27 -9.45
CA LEU A 69 -13.85 5.36 -9.56
C LEU A 69 -14.86 5.60 -8.45
N GLN A 70 -14.42 5.67 -7.19
CA GLN A 70 -15.32 5.90 -6.07
C GLN A 70 -16.16 7.18 -6.26
N VAL A 71 -15.53 8.29 -6.67
CA VAL A 71 -16.23 9.57 -6.87
C VAL A 71 -17.24 9.48 -8.01
N TYR A 72 -16.84 8.99 -9.19
CA TYR A 72 -17.73 9.01 -10.36
C TYR A 72 -18.84 7.97 -10.28
N VAL A 73 -18.54 6.79 -9.74
CA VAL A 73 -19.53 5.76 -9.50
C VAL A 73 -20.56 6.20 -8.45
N ALA A 74 -20.11 6.86 -7.36
CA ALA A 74 -21.02 7.42 -6.36
C ALA A 74 -21.90 8.56 -6.92
N LYS A 75 -21.37 9.34 -7.87
CA LYS A 75 -22.13 10.36 -8.62
C LYS A 75 -23.04 9.77 -9.71
N ASN A 76 -23.12 8.45 -9.83
CA ASN A 76 -23.87 7.73 -10.87
C ASN A 76 -23.51 8.16 -12.31
N ILE A 77 -22.28 8.64 -12.50
CA ILE A 77 -21.76 8.93 -13.83
C ILE A 77 -21.25 7.61 -14.40
N LYS A 78 -21.85 7.16 -15.50
CA LYS A 78 -21.57 5.88 -16.17
C LYS A 78 -20.24 5.87 -16.96
N ILE A 79 -19.17 6.37 -16.34
CA ILE A 79 -17.82 6.46 -16.93
C ILE A 79 -16.93 5.27 -16.57
N HIS A 80 -17.35 4.45 -15.60
CA HIS A 80 -16.52 3.36 -15.06
C HIS A 80 -16.14 2.32 -16.13
N SER A 81 -17.02 1.93 -17.05
CA SER A 81 -16.65 1.02 -18.15
C SER A 81 -15.60 1.62 -19.09
N THR A 82 -15.67 2.92 -19.38
CA THR A 82 -14.63 3.61 -20.17
C THR A 82 -13.29 3.63 -19.43
N LEU A 83 -13.33 3.91 -18.13
CA LEU A 83 -12.15 3.94 -17.28
C LEU A 83 -11.51 2.55 -17.11
N PHE A 84 -12.34 1.51 -16.97
CA PHE A 84 -11.91 0.12 -16.96
C PHE A 84 -11.23 -0.24 -18.29
N PHE A 85 -11.88 0.08 -19.41
CA PHE A 85 -11.35 -0.18 -20.74
C PHE A 85 -9.97 0.44 -20.94
N ILE A 86 -9.82 1.74 -20.68
CA ILE A 86 -8.56 2.45 -20.85
C ILE A 86 -7.45 1.87 -19.97
N SER A 87 -7.77 1.57 -18.70
CA SER A 87 -6.77 1.04 -17.75
C SER A 87 -6.36 -0.39 -18.09
N ILE A 88 -7.28 -1.23 -18.58
CA ILE A 88 -6.96 -2.59 -19.04
C ILE A 88 -6.10 -2.54 -20.31
N ILE A 89 -6.41 -1.68 -21.28
CA ILE A 89 -5.60 -1.54 -22.49
C ILE A 89 -4.18 -1.05 -22.13
N ALA A 90 -4.06 -0.01 -21.31
CA ALA A 90 -2.76 0.45 -20.81
C ALA A 90 -2.03 -0.65 -20.01
N GLY A 91 -2.79 -1.44 -19.24
CA GLY A 91 -2.31 -2.60 -18.50
C GLY A 91 -1.75 -3.70 -19.38
N ILE A 92 -2.43 -4.05 -20.48
CA ILE A 92 -1.98 -5.05 -21.46
C ILE A 92 -0.67 -4.58 -22.10
N VAL A 93 -0.58 -3.30 -22.48
CA VAL A 93 0.67 -2.72 -23.01
C VAL A 93 1.79 -2.82 -21.99
N SER A 94 1.53 -2.45 -20.73
CA SER A 94 2.54 -2.50 -19.66
C SER A 94 2.95 -3.94 -19.32
N SER A 95 1.98 -4.85 -19.30
CA SER A 95 2.17 -6.30 -19.12
C SER A 95 3.06 -6.87 -20.24
N LEU A 96 2.84 -6.47 -21.49
CA LEU A 96 3.68 -6.86 -22.62
C LEU A 96 5.10 -6.30 -22.49
N VAL A 97 5.25 -5.04 -22.09
CA VAL A 97 6.57 -4.45 -21.83
C VAL A 97 7.30 -5.23 -20.75
N VAL A 98 6.65 -5.55 -19.62
CA VAL A 98 7.24 -6.37 -18.56
C VAL A 98 7.66 -7.75 -19.09
N PHE A 99 6.82 -8.40 -19.91
CA PHE A 99 7.17 -9.68 -20.52
C PHE A 99 8.41 -9.57 -21.42
N LEU A 100 8.48 -8.56 -22.29
CA LEU A 100 9.59 -8.39 -23.23
C LEU A 100 10.93 -8.10 -22.52
N PHE A 101 10.91 -7.29 -21.46
CA PHE A 101 12.14 -6.92 -20.74
C PHE A 101 12.62 -7.98 -19.75
N PHE A 102 11.71 -8.66 -19.06
CA PHE A 102 12.07 -9.58 -17.98
C PHE A 102 11.89 -11.06 -18.33
N SER A 103 11.23 -11.38 -19.46
CA SER A 103 10.89 -12.76 -19.86
C SER A 103 10.15 -13.55 -18.77
N ARG A 104 9.40 -12.85 -17.92
CA ARG A 104 8.63 -13.40 -16.79
C ARG A 104 7.13 -13.31 -17.05
N THR A 105 6.54 -14.41 -17.53
CA THR A 105 5.11 -14.51 -17.84
C THR A 105 4.24 -14.27 -16.60
N ASP A 106 4.64 -14.84 -15.47
CA ASP A 106 3.96 -14.70 -14.18
C ASP A 106 3.87 -13.24 -13.72
N THR A 107 4.98 -12.52 -13.79
CA THR A 107 5.09 -11.10 -13.40
C THR A 107 4.32 -10.22 -14.37
N SER A 108 4.39 -10.52 -15.66
CA SER A 108 3.61 -9.86 -16.71
C SER A 108 2.10 -10.00 -16.46
N LEU A 109 1.62 -11.20 -16.13
CA LEU A 109 0.20 -11.43 -15.82
C LEU A 109 -0.22 -10.79 -14.49
N LEU A 110 0.69 -10.71 -13.52
CA LEU A 110 0.42 -10.08 -12.23
C LEU A 110 0.07 -8.59 -12.37
N VAL A 111 0.64 -7.89 -13.37
CA VAL A 111 0.25 -6.50 -13.71
C VAL A 111 -1.27 -6.41 -13.93
N LEU A 112 -1.83 -7.33 -14.73
CA LEU A 112 -3.26 -7.37 -15.02
C LEU A 112 -4.06 -7.74 -13.77
N GLY A 113 -3.59 -8.70 -12.97
CA GLY A 113 -4.21 -9.07 -11.70
C GLY A 113 -4.37 -7.88 -10.77
N TYR A 114 -3.32 -7.09 -10.56
CA TYR A 114 -3.34 -5.88 -9.74
C TYR A 114 -4.30 -4.80 -10.30
N ILE A 115 -4.32 -4.58 -11.61
CA ILE A 115 -5.24 -3.61 -12.23
C ILE A 115 -6.69 -4.04 -12.01
N ILE A 116 -7.01 -5.30 -12.30
CA ILE A 116 -8.36 -5.86 -12.15
C ILE A 116 -8.83 -5.73 -10.68
N PHE A 117 -7.94 -6.02 -9.74
CA PHE A 117 -8.18 -5.88 -8.31
C PHE A 117 -8.51 -4.43 -7.90
N GLU A 118 -7.67 -3.46 -8.27
CA GLU A 118 -7.87 -2.04 -7.92
C GLU A 118 -9.15 -1.47 -8.55
N LEU A 119 -9.37 -1.73 -9.84
CA LEU A 119 -10.58 -1.26 -10.56
C LEU A 119 -11.85 -1.78 -9.90
N SER A 120 -11.90 -3.08 -9.61
CA SER A 120 -13.08 -3.73 -9.05
C SER A 120 -13.36 -3.27 -7.63
N ASN A 121 -12.33 -3.14 -6.79
CA ASN A 121 -12.50 -2.63 -5.43
C ASN A 121 -12.95 -1.16 -5.43
N GLY A 122 -12.36 -0.32 -6.29
CA GLY A 122 -12.79 1.07 -6.46
C GLY A 122 -14.26 1.19 -6.88
N PHE A 123 -14.71 0.31 -7.79
CA PHE A 123 -16.10 0.25 -8.22
C PHE A 123 -17.05 -0.21 -7.13
N LEU A 124 -16.76 -1.32 -6.43
CA LEU A 124 -17.60 -1.84 -5.35
C LEU A 124 -17.77 -0.81 -4.22
N LEU A 125 -16.67 -0.15 -3.83
CA LEU A 125 -16.70 0.92 -2.84
C LEU A 125 -17.50 2.14 -3.33
N GLY A 126 -17.32 2.53 -4.60
CA GLY A 126 -18.07 3.63 -5.21
C GLY A 126 -19.58 3.38 -5.30
N LYS A 127 -19.98 2.13 -5.56
CA LYS A 127 -21.39 1.68 -5.52
C LYS A 127 -21.93 1.51 -4.10
N LYS A 128 -21.10 1.70 -3.06
CA LYS A 128 -21.42 1.43 -1.65
C LYS A 128 -21.79 -0.05 -1.39
N LEU A 129 -21.26 -0.97 -2.19
CA LEU A 129 -21.45 -2.42 -2.05
C LEU A 129 -20.41 -3.01 -1.07
N PHE A 130 -20.40 -2.50 0.16
CA PHE A 130 -19.34 -2.79 1.14
C PHE A 130 -19.25 -4.26 1.55
N SER A 131 -20.38 -4.94 1.65
CA SER A 131 -20.42 -6.39 1.92
C SER A 131 -19.78 -7.19 0.78
N ASN A 132 -20.02 -6.81 -0.48
CA ASN A 132 -19.40 -7.47 -1.63
C ASN A 132 -17.91 -7.16 -1.70
N TYR A 133 -17.51 -5.91 -1.43
CA TYR A 133 -16.09 -5.54 -1.30
C TYR A 133 -15.39 -6.45 -0.28
N ALA A 134 -15.94 -6.57 0.93
CA ALA A 134 -15.38 -7.40 1.99
C ALA A 134 -15.25 -8.87 1.57
N LYS A 135 -16.30 -9.44 0.95
CA LYS A 135 -16.28 -10.82 0.46
C LYS A 135 -15.20 -11.03 -0.60
N PHE A 136 -15.17 -10.22 -1.66
CA PHE A 136 -14.17 -10.36 -2.73
C PHE A 136 -12.75 -10.17 -2.22
N PHE A 137 -12.53 -9.16 -1.36
CA PHE A 137 -11.22 -8.90 -0.77
C PHE A 137 -10.74 -10.07 0.10
N LEU A 138 -11.57 -10.55 1.03
CA LEU A 138 -11.20 -11.69 1.87
C LEU A 138 -11.01 -12.98 1.06
N THR A 139 -11.86 -13.24 0.06
CA THR A 139 -11.69 -14.38 -0.85
C THR A 139 -10.35 -14.30 -1.57
N GLN A 140 -9.94 -13.14 -2.09
CA GLN A 140 -8.63 -12.97 -2.73
C GLN A 140 -7.48 -13.24 -1.77
N LYS A 141 -7.59 -12.83 -0.51
CA LYS A 141 -6.57 -13.08 0.52
C LYS A 141 -6.47 -14.56 0.89
N ILE A 142 -7.59 -15.26 1.00
CA ILE A 142 -7.62 -16.70 1.23
C ILE A 142 -7.05 -17.45 0.02
N LEU A 143 -7.44 -17.07 -1.20
CA LEU A 143 -6.91 -17.66 -2.42
C LEU A 143 -5.42 -17.38 -2.62
N THR A 144 -4.91 -16.25 -2.13
CA THR A 144 -3.46 -15.97 -2.08
C THR A 144 -2.73 -17.06 -1.31
N VAL A 145 -3.24 -17.45 -0.14
CA VAL A 145 -2.65 -18.53 0.68
C VAL A 145 -2.77 -19.87 -0.05
N ILE A 146 -3.98 -20.21 -0.51
CA ILE A 146 -4.27 -21.52 -1.12
C ILE A 146 -3.44 -21.71 -2.40
N PHE A 147 -3.50 -20.77 -3.35
CA PHE A 147 -2.78 -20.90 -4.61
C PHE A 147 -1.30 -20.58 -4.47
N GLY A 148 -0.91 -19.64 -3.60
CA GLY A 148 0.49 -19.33 -3.35
C GLY A 148 1.25 -20.55 -2.82
N PHE A 149 0.74 -21.20 -1.77
CA PHE A 149 1.36 -22.43 -1.25
C PHE A 149 1.12 -23.63 -2.16
N GLY A 150 -0.08 -23.79 -2.72
CA GLY A 150 -0.38 -24.90 -3.64
C GLY A 150 0.57 -24.94 -4.85
N LEU A 151 0.84 -23.78 -5.44
CA LEU A 151 1.79 -23.67 -6.55
C LEU A 151 3.26 -23.66 -6.09
N TYR A 152 3.56 -23.17 -4.90
CA TYR A 152 4.90 -23.31 -4.32
C TYR A 152 5.31 -24.79 -4.17
N PHE A 153 4.44 -25.63 -3.61
CA PHE A 153 4.77 -27.04 -3.41
C PHE A 153 4.80 -27.87 -4.70
N THR A 154 4.30 -27.33 -5.82
CA THR A 154 4.27 -28.04 -7.12
C THR A 154 5.32 -27.51 -8.11
N PHE A 155 5.60 -26.21 -8.10
CA PHE A 155 6.49 -25.53 -9.06
C PHE A 155 7.63 -24.75 -8.40
N GLY A 156 7.77 -24.83 -7.08
CA GLY A 156 8.76 -24.07 -6.32
C GLY A 156 8.47 -22.58 -6.26
N VAL A 157 9.51 -21.78 -6.06
CA VAL A 157 9.42 -20.32 -5.89
C VAL A 157 8.72 -19.63 -7.06
N ASP A 158 8.94 -20.12 -8.28
CA ASP A 158 8.32 -19.59 -9.51
C ASP A 158 6.79 -19.76 -9.52
N GLY A 159 6.26 -20.76 -8.81
CA GLY A 159 4.82 -21.00 -8.69
C GLY A 159 4.08 -19.94 -7.87
N ILE A 160 4.78 -19.22 -6.98
CA ILE A 160 4.14 -18.31 -6.01
C ILE A 160 3.47 -17.13 -6.71
N ILE A 161 4.16 -16.49 -7.66
CA ILE A 161 3.63 -15.34 -8.39
C ILE A 161 2.44 -15.76 -9.25
N PHE A 162 2.48 -16.94 -9.88
CA PHE A 162 1.30 -17.50 -10.56
C PHE A 162 0.14 -17.72 -9.58
N GLY A 163 0.40 -18.16 -8.36
CA GLY A 163 -0.62 -18.29 -7.32
C GLY A 163 -1.29 -16.97 -6.97
N LEU A 164 -0.50 -15.90 -6.89
CA LEU A 164 -1.02 -14.55 -6.72
C LEU A 164 -1.90 -14.13 -7.91
N VAL A 165 -1.47 -14.39 -9.15
CA VAL A 165 -2.28 -14.11 -10.36
C VAL A 165 -3.64 -14.82 -10.27
N LEU A 166 -3.65 -16.11 -9.95
CA LEU A 166 -4.87 -16.91 -9.83
C LEU A 166 -5.81 -16.39 -8.74
N SER A 167 -5.26 -15.85 -7.65
CA SER A 167 -6.07 -15.28 -6.57
C SER A 167 -6.95 -14.10 -7.01
N TYR A 168 -6.58 -13.40 -8.09
CA TYR A 168 -7.34 -12.26 -8.63
C TYR A 168 -8.43 -12.67 -9.63
N VAL A 169 -8.45 -13.91 -10.11
CA VAL A 169 -9.42 -14.39 -11.12
C VAL A 169 -10.88 -14.13 -10.75
N PRO A 170 -11.34 -14.28 -9.47
CA PRO A 170 -12.73 -13.99 -9.13
C PRO A 170 -13.18 -12.55 -9.48
N TYR A 171 -12.27 -11.58 -9.46
CA TYR A 171 -12.59 -10.19 -9.79
C TYR A 171 -12.91 -9.96 -11.27
N ILE A 172 -12.52 -10.88 -12.18
CA ILE A 172 -12.85 -10.81 -13.61
C ILE A 172 -14.38 -10.77 -13.80
N TRP A 173 -15.13 -11.45 -12.94
CA TRP A 173 -16.59 -11.47 -13.00
C TRP A 173 -17.20 -10.05 -12.90
N ILE A 174 -16.63 -9.18 -12.06
CA ILE A 174 -17.10 -7.80 -11.89
C ILE A 174 -16.88 -7.00 -13.17
N LEU A 175 -15.69 -7.12 -13.78
CA LEU A 175 -15.36 -6.45 -15.03
C LEU A 175 -16.30 -6.85 -16.16
N VAL A 176 -16.50 -8.15 -16.37
CA VAL A 176 -17.37 -8.67 -17.43
C VAL A 176 -18.80 -8.19 -17.24
N ASN A 177 -19.30 -8.22 -16.01
CA ASN A 177 -20.64 -7.72 -15.69
C ASN A 177 -20.77 -6.21 -16.00
N GLU A 178 -19.77 -5.40 -15.65
CA GLU A 178 -19.83 -3.96 -15.92
C GLU A 178 -19.71 -3.61 -17.40
N PHE A 179 -18.89 -4.33 -18.17
CA PHE A 179 -18.85 -4.15 -19.62
C PHE A 179 -20.16 -4.54 -20.32
N ARG A 180 -20.92 -5.50 -19.77
CA ARG A 180 -22.24 -5.86 -20.28
C ARG A 180 -23.31 -4.81 -19.94
N ASN A 181 -23.25 -4.23 -18.75
CA ASN A 181 -24.32 -3.37 -18.23
C ASN A 181 -24.11 -1.88 -18.53
N THR A 182 -22.87 -1.44 -18.77
CA THR A 182 -22.55 -0.04 -19.03
C THR A 182 -21.72 0.09 -20.29
N ARG A 183 -22.22 0.88 -21.25
CA ARG A 183 -21.54 1.16 -22.51
C ARG A 183 -20.28 1.98 -22.28
N ILE A 184 -19.25 1.70 -23.08
CA ILE A 184 -18.04 2.54 -23.15
C ILE A 184 -18.41 3.84 -23.87
N ASP A 185 -18.17 4.95 -23.20
CA ASP A 185 -18.42 6.30 -23.72
C ASP A 185 -17.22 7.21 -23.42
N PHE A 186 -16.44 7.51 -24.45
CA PHE A 186 -15.27 8.38 -24.36
C PHE A 186 -15.63 9.86 -24.24
N SER A 187 -16.86 10.24 -24.64
CA SER A 187 -17.33 11.63 -24.52
C SER A 187 -17.33 12.10 -23.06
N LEU A 188 -17.49 11.15 -22.12
CA LEU A 188 -17.46 11.41 -20.69
C LEU A 188 -16.07 11.78 -20.15
N LEU A 189 -14.98 11.52 -20.87
CA LEU A 189 -13.62 11.80 -20.39
C LEU A 189 -13.28 13.28 -20.49
N LYS A 190 -13.61 13.92 -21.63
CA LYS A 190 -13.20 15.31 -21.91
C LYS A 190 -13.66 16.31 -20.84
N PRO A 191 -14.91 16.28 -20.34
CA PRO A 191 -15.35 17.17 -19.27
C PRO A 191 -14.68 16.90 -17.91
N ARG A 192 -14.06 15.73 -17.75
CA ARG A 192 -13.57 15.19 -16.46
C ARG A 192 -12.05 15.01 -16.42
N LYS A 193 -11.36 15.38 -17.50
CA LYS A 193 -9.92 15.18 -17.69
C LYS A 193 -9.09 15.77 -16.55
N GLY A 194 -9.45 16.96 -16.05
CA GLY A 194 -8.68 17.63 -15.00
C GLY A 194 -8.66 16.82 -13.71
N PHE A 195 -9.82 16.34 -13.26
CA PHE A 195 -9.91 15.49 -12.08
C PHE A 195 -9.23 14.13 -12.27
N LEU A 196 -9.38 13.52 -13.45
CA LEU A 196 -8.74 12.23 -13.77
C LEU A 196 -7.21 12.33 -13.76
N ILE A 197 -6.65 13.32 -14.45
CA ILE A 197 -5.20 13.56 -14.52
C ILE A 197 -4.64 13.91 -13.13
N ASN A 198 -5.33 14.76 -12.37
CA ASN A 198 -4.89 15.11 -11.03
C ASN A 198 -4.88 13.90 -10.08
N ASN A 199 -5.92 13.06 -10.11
CA ASN A 199 -5.96 11.85 -9.30
C ASN A 199 -4.87 10.85 -9.71
N TYR A 200 -4.65 10.69 -11.01
CA TYR A 200 -3.57 9.84 -11.53
C TYR A 200 -2.19 10.31 -11.03
N GLY A 201 -1.91 11.62 -11.10
CA GLY A 201 -0.68 12.20 -10.56
C GLY A 201 -0.50 11.95 -9.07
N ILE A 202 -1.57 12.11 -8.27
CA ILE A 202 -1.55 11.83 -6.82
C ILE A 202 -1.26 10.35 -6.53
N ASN A 203 -1.84 9.44 -7.32
CA ASN A 203 -1.65 7.99 -7.15
C ASN A 203 -0.20 7.60 -7.45
N ILE A 204 0.37 8.07 -8.56
CA ILE A 204 1.78 7.85 -8.89
C ILE A 204 2.67 8.43 -7.79
N SER A 205 2.49 9.71 -7.42
CA SER A 205 3.36 10.35 -6.44
C SER A 205 3.33 9.68 -5.07
N SER A 206 2.21 9.04 -4.71
CA SER A 206 2.05 8.38 -3.42
C SER A 206 2.53 6.92 -3.42
N ALA A 207 2.38 6.21 -4.54
CA ALA A 207 2.58 4.76 -4.59
C ALA A 207 3.99 4.35 -5.07
N VAL A 208 4.69 5.23 -5.79
CA VAL A 208 6.08 5.02 -6.24
C VAL A 208 6.99 4.69 -5.05
N GLY A 209 6.83 5.36 -3.90
CA GLY A 209 7.64 5.10 -2.71
C GLY A 209 7.59 3.68 -2.16
N GLY A 210 6.47 2.97 -2.34
CA GLY A 210 6.32 1.61 -1.81
C GLY A 210 6.99 0.53 -2.67
N GLN A 211 7.38 0.87 -3.90
CA GLN A 211 8.01 -0.05 -4.85
C GLN A 211 9.46 0.31 -5.16
N MET A 212 9.83 1.59 -5.02
CA MET A 212 11.18 2.07 -5.37
C MET A 212 12.29 1.44 -4.54
N ASP A 213 12.01 1.08 -3.29
CA ASP A 213 13.00 0.41 -2.45
C ASP A 213 13.51 -0.88 -3.11
N LYS A 214 12.60 -1.79 -3.47
CA LYS A 214 12.90 -3.09 -4.07
C LYS A 214 13.57 -2.95 -5.43
N LEU A 215 13.12 -1.99 -6.23
CA LEU A 215 13.65 -1.72 -7.57
C LEU A 215 15.07 -1.11 -7.56
N ILE A 216 15.50 -0.50 -6.46
CA ILE A 216 16.86 0.03 -6.29
C ILE A 216 17.76 -1.02 -5.66
N ILE A 217 17.29 -1.71 -4.61
CA ILE A 217 18.12 -2.64 -3.84
C ILE A 217 18.52 -3.84 -4.70
N ALA A 218 17.60 -4.50 -5.41
CA ALA A 218 17.93 -5.71 -6.15
C ALA A 218 19.06 -5.50 -7.19
N PRO A 219 19.00 -4.50 -8.08
CA PRO A 219 20.06 -4.29 -9.08
C PRO A 219 21.41 -3.85 -8.49
N ILE A 220 21.41 -3.14 -7.37
CA ILE A 220 22.63 -2.54 -6.80
C ILE A 220 23.29 -3.45 -5.76
N LEU A 221 22.48 -4.12 -4.95
CA LEU A 221 22.91 -4.83 -3.74
C LEU A 221 22.58 -6.33 -3.76
N GLY A 222 21.83 -6.79 -4.77
CA GLY A 222 21.48 -8.20 -4.93
C GLY A 222 20.18 -8.62 -4.23
N LEU A 223 19.73 -9.82 -4.59
CA LEU A 223 18.45 -10.37 -4.16
C LEU A 223 18.46 -10.85 -2.71
N GLU A 224 19.57 -11.40 -2.22
CA GLU A 224 19.69 -11.85 -0.84
C GLU A 224 19.50 -10.71 0.18
N LEU A 225 20.16 -9.58 -0.07
CA LEU A 225 20.03 -8.39 0.76
C LEU A 225 18.63 -7.79 0.64
N LEU A 226 18.02 -7.83 -0.55
CA LEU A 226 16.62 -7.46 -0.74
C LEU A 226 15.67 -8.36 0.05
N GLY A 227 15.94 -9.66 0.15
CA GLY A 227 15.14 -10.59 0.94
C GLY A 227 15.10 -10.24 2.41
N ASN A 228 16.29 -10.02 2.99
CA ASN A 228 16.43 -9.59 4.38
C ASN A 228 15.74 -8.23 4.63
N TYR A 229 15.96 -7.26 3.75
CA TYR A 229 15.31 -5.95 3.85
C TYR A 229 13.78 -6.08 3.73
N SER A 230 13.27 -6.90 2.81
CA SER A 230 11.84 -7.11 2.61
C SER A 230 11.17 -7.77 3.82
N LEU A 231 11.85 -8.70 4.48
CA LEU A 231 11.35 -9.28 5.73
C LEU A 231 11.31 -8.23 6.86
N ALA A 232 12.33 -7.38 6.98
CA ALA A 232 12.31 -6.27 7.94
C ALA A 232 11.15 -5.29 7.69
N MET A 233 10.89 -4.98 6.42
CA MET A 233 9.74 -4.17 6.00
C MET A 233 8.41 -4.83 6.34
N GLN A 234 8.30 -6.16 6.24
CA GLN A 234 7.09 -6.90 6.61
C GLN A 234 6.76 -6.73 8.09
N PHE A 235 7.76 -6.75 8.98
CA PHE A 235 7.57 -6.41 10.40
C PHE A 235 7.16 -4.94 10.60
N LEU A 236 7.83 -4.00 9.91
CA LEU A 236 7.48 -2.57 10.01
C LEU A 236 6.01 -2.32 9.64
N VAL A 237 5.52 -2.92 8.56
CA VAL A 237 4.12 -2.79 8.12
C VAL A 237 3.14 -3.20 9.21
N ILE A 238 3.46 -4.26 9.96
CA ILE A 238 2.61 -4.75 11.06
C ILE A 238 2.66 -3.80 12.25
N LEU A 239 3.85 -3.32 12.62
CA LEU A 239 3.99 -2.35 13.70
C LEU A 239 3.28 -1.02 13.39
N LEU A 240 3.21 -0.62 12.11
CA LEU A 240 2.49 0.57 11.66
C LEU A 240 0.97 0.36 11.47
N LEU A 241 0.46 -0.86 11.64
CA LEU A 241 -0.97 -1.16 11.46
C LEU A 241 -1.85 -0.41 12.46
N LEU A 242 -1.42 -0.32 13.73
CA LEU A 242 -2.13 0.44 14.76
C LEU A 242 -2.15 1.96 14.44
N PRO A 243 -1.00 2.63 14.22
CA PRO A 243 -0.97 4.05 13.84
C PRO A 243 -1.84 4.38 12.62
N THR A 244 -1.75 3.57 11.56
CA THR A 244 -2.50 3.79 10.31
C THR A 244 -4.00 3.51 10.45
N THR A 245 -4.41 2.62 11.38
CA THR A 245 -5.82 2.41 11.71
C THR A 245 -6.38 3.61 12.48
N VAL A 246 -5.63 4.12 13.47
CA VAL A 246 -6.02 5.32 14.22
C VAL A 246 -6.11 6.54 13.30
N PHE A 247 -5.20 6.69 12.35
CA PHE A 247 -5.24 7.74 11.32
C PHE A 247 -6.57 7.83 10.59
N LYS A 248 -7.10 6.70 10.12
CA LYS A 248 -8.38 6.67 9.37
C LYS A 248 -9.51 7.21 10.24
N TYR A 249 -9.52 6.85 11.52
CA TYR A 249 -10.49 7.37 12.47
C TYR A 249 -10.28 8.87 12.73
N LEU A 250 -9.04 9.30 12.98
CA LEU A 250 -8.69 10.70 13.24
C LEU A 250 -9.11 11.62 12.10
N LEU A 251 -8.85 11.25 10.85
CA LEU A 251 -9.23 12.05 9.69
C LEU A 251 -10.72 12.35 9.66
N THR A 252 -11.57 11.37 9.98
CA THR A 252 -13.04 11.58 10.01
C THR A 252 -13.49 12.51 11.14
N GLN A 253 -12.86 12.42 12.31
CA GLN A 253 -13.23 13.22 13.49
C GLN A 253 -12.68 14.65 13.39
N ASP A 254 -11.45 14.81 12.90
CA ASP A 254 -10.79 16.11 12.70
C ASP A 254 -11.54 16.94 11.65
N SER A 255 -11.96 16.34 10.53
CA SER A 255 -12.80 17.02 9.54
C SER A 255 -14.20 17.38 10.08
N SER A 256 -14.64 16.73 11.15
CA SER A 256 -15.91 17.03 11.83
C SER A 256 -15.75 18.03 13.00
N GLY A 257 -14.56 18.63 13.16
CA GLY A 257 -14.27 19.63 14.22
C GLY A 257 -14.21 19.06 15.65
N LYS A 258 -14.10 17.74 15.81
CA LYS A 258 -14.05 17.11 17.13
C LYS A 258 -12.62 17.07 17.69
N ASN A 259 -12.51 17.18 19.01
CA ASN A 259 -11.21 17.15 19.69
C ASN A 259 -10.66 15.72 19.77
N THR A 260 -9.55 15.46 19.09
CA THR A 260 -8.87 14.16 19.04
C THR A 260 -7.52 14.14 19.75
N LYS A 261 -7.17 15.18 20.50
CA LYS A 261 -5.83 15.39 21.07
C LYS A 261 -5.36 14.24 21.97
N ASN A 262 -6.24 13.69 22.80
CA ASN A 262 -5.90 12.58 23.71
C ASN A 262 -5.61 11.30 22.94
N LEU A 263 -6.36 11.01 21.88
CA LEU A 263 -6.13 9.83 21.04
C LEU A 263 -4.77 9.92 20.34
N LYS A 264 -4.45 11.08 19.75
CA LYS A 264 -3.13 11.34 19.14
C LYS A 264 -1.99 11.13 20.15
N LYS A 265 -2.12 11.68 21.35
CA LYS A 265 -1.12 11.52 22.42
C LYS A 265 -0.92 10.05 22.78
N ASN A 266 -2.00 9.31 23.04
CA ASN A 266 -1.94 7.91 23.44
C ASN A 266 -1.34 7.03 22.34
N THR A 267 -1.64 7.30 21.07
CA THR A 267 -1.05 6.54 19.96
C THR A 267 0.43 6.85 19.75
N ILE A 268 0.90 8.08 20.00
CA ILE A 268 2.34 8.36 20.02
C ILE A 268 3.02 7.54 21.13
N PHE A 269 2.47 7.49 22.33
CA PHE A 269 3.02 6.62 23.39
C PHE A 269 3.01 5.13 23.00
N ALA A 270 1.93 4.66 22.39
CA ALA A 270 1.87 3.29 21.86
C ALA A 270 2.94 3.05 20.78
N SER A 271 3.20 4.03 19.90
CA SER A 271 4.23 3.92 18.86
C SER A 271 5.65 3.82 19.42
N VAL A 272 5.93 4.48 20.54
CA VAL A 272 7.19 4.32 21.27
C VAL A 272 7.29 2.89 21.83
N GLY A 273 6.22 2.37 22.43
CA GLY A 273 6.18 0.97 22.89
C GLY A 273 6.39 -0.04 21.77
N LEU A 274 5.79 0.19 20.59
CA LEU A 274 5.96 -0.65 19.40
C LEU A 274 7.38 -0.56 18.83
N ALA A 275 8.00 0.63 18.84
CA ALA A 275 9.40 0.80 18.46
C ALA A 275 10.32 0.03 19.40
N THR A 276 10.13 0.16 20.72
CA THR A 276 10.89 -0.60 21.72
C THR A 276 10.70 -2.11 21.55
N PHE A 277 9.46 -2.56 21.30
CA PHE A 277 9.18 -3.97 20.97
C PHE A 277 9.98 -4.43 19.75
N GLY A 278 10.00 -3.62 18.68
CA GLY A 278 10.75 -3.92 17.47
C GLY A 278 12.27 -3.90 17.66
N ILE A 279 12.80 -3.08 18.56
CA ILE A 279 14.24 -2.99 18.88
C ILE A 279 14.70 -4.12 19.79
N VAL A 280 13.87 -4.55 20.74
CA VAL A 280 14.29 -5.47 21.81
C VAL A 280 13.81 -6.89 21.55
N ILE A 281 12.54 -7.07 21.19
CA ILE A 281 11.89 -8.40 21.16
C ILE A 281 12.02 -9.05 19.78
N LEU A 282 11.81 -8.31 18.69
CA LEU A 282 11.91 -8.88 17.33
C LEU A 282 13.30 -9.49 17.02
N PRO A 283 14.44 -8.88 17.42
CA PRO A 283 15.76 -9.48 17.26
C PRO A 283 15.94 -10.85 17.93
N MET A 284 15.17 -11.12 18.99
CA MET A 284 15.20 -12.43 19.66
C MET A 284 14.33 -13.46 18.92
N ILE A 285 13.24 -13.01 18.31
CA ILE A 285 12.28 -13.88 17.60
C ILE A 285 12.78 -14.25 16.20
N ILE A 286 13.39 -13.30 15.49
CA ILE A 286 13.77 -13.48 14.07
C ILE A 286 14.72 -14.67 13.87
N PRO A 287 15.82 -14.84 14.64
CA PRO A 287 16.71 -16.00 14.45
C PRO A 287 16.03 -17.35 14.72
N ILE A 288 14.99 -17.37 15.56
CA ILE A 288 14.23 -18.60 15.91
C ILE A 288 13.28 -18.97 14.78
N LEU A 289 12.56 -17.99 14.22
CA LEU A 289 11.55 -18.22 13.19
C LEU A 289 12.10 -18.20 11.75
N PHE A 290 13.19 -17.46 11.52
CA PHE A 290 13.77 -17.17 10.22
C PHE A 290 15.30 -17.27 10.29
N PRO A 291 15.87 -18.47 10.54
CA PRO A 291 17.30 -18.65 10.80
C PRO A 291 18.19 -18.17 9.63
N ASN A 292 17.68 -18.19 8.39
CA ASN A 292 18.43 -17.75 7.22
C ASN A 292 18.44 -16.23 7.03
N TYR A 293 17.68 -15.48 7.83
CA TYR A 293 17.47 -14.03 7.68
C TYR A 293 18.20 -13.22 8.75
N ILE A 294 19.47 -13.52 8.99
CA ILE A 294 20.25 -12.95 10.10
C ILE A 294 20.39 -11.42 9.94
N ASP A 295 20.59 -10.93 8.72
CA ASP A 295 20.71 -9.49 8.44
C ASP A 295 19.42 -8.71 8.71
N THR A 296 18.27 -9.39 8.72
CA THR A 296 16.99 -8.79 9.11
C THR A 296 17.01 -8.30 10.57
N VAL A 297 17.82 -8.93 11.44
CA VAL A 297 17.92 -8.58 12.86
C VAL A 297 18.41 -7.14 13.04
N ILE A 298 19.52 -6.77 12.41
CA ILE A 298 20.06 -5.41 12.53
C ILE A 298 19.16 -4.39 11.80
N ALA A 299 18.56 -4.80 10.68
CA ALA A 299 17.64 -3.96 9.93
C ALA A 299 16.40 -3.60 10.76
N ILE A 300 15.77 -4.57 11.44
CA ILE A 300 14.55 -4.31 12.21
C ILE A 300 14.82 -3.43 13.44
N GLN A 301 15.98 -3.57 14.08
CA GLN A 301 16.37 -2.71 15.19
C GLN A 301 16.40 -1.24 14.76
N ILE A 302 17.00 -0.96 13.61
CA ILE A 302 17.12 0.40 13.09
C ILE A 302 15.76 0.89 12.56
N ILE A 303 15.11 0.12 11.69
CA ILE A 303 13.86 0.51 11.02
C ILE A 303 12.71 0.73 12.03
N SER A 304 12.70 0.02 13.15
CA SER A 304 11.69 0.22 14.21
C SER A 304 11.69 1.64 14.78
N VAL A 305 12.82 2.35 14.73
CA VAL A 305 12.90 3.77 15.13
C VAL A 305 11.99 4.64 14.26
N ALA A 306 11.80 4.29 12.98
CA ALA A 306 10.95 5.03 12.04
C ALA A 306 9.46 5.03 12.43
N ILE A 307 9.02 4.12 13.31
CA ILE A 307 7.63 4.02 13.75
C ILE A 307 7.16 5.32 14.44
N ILE A 308 8.05 5.94 15.23
CA ILE A 308 7.75 7.16 15.98
C ILE A 308 7.55 8.37 15.05
N PRO A 309 8.54 8.78 14.21
CA PRO A 309 8.36 9.89 13.28
C PRO A 309 7.24 9.61 12.28
N SER A 310 7.07 8.37 11.82
CA SER A 310 5.96 8.02 10.92
C SER A 310 4.59 8.21 11.58
N THR A 311 4.43 7.78 12.84
CA THR A 311 3.17 7.98 13.59
C THR A 311 2.86 9.45 13.79
N ILE A 312 3.87 10.26 14.10
CA ILE A 312 3.70 11.72 14.23
C ILE A 312 3.31 12.31 12.87
N GLY A 313 4.04 11.98 11.81
CA GLY A 313 3.79 12.46 10.44
C GLY A 313 2.36 12.19 9.99
N ILE A 314 1.90 10.95 10.17
CA ILE A 314 0.53 10.50 9.89
C ILE A 314 -0.53 11.42 10.55
N PHE A 315 -0.31 11.92 11.77
CA PHE A 315 -1.28 12.81 12.43
C PHE A 315 -1.26 14.24 11.91
N TYR A 316 -0.11 14.71 11.44
CA TYR A 316 -0.02 15.99 10.75
C TYR A 316 -0.57 15.89 9.33
N ASP A 317 -0.38 14.76 8.64
CA ASP A 317 -1.02 14.46 7.36
C ASP A 317 -2.55 14.52 7.50
N SER A 318 -3.09 13.90 8.55
CA SER A 318 -4.54 13.90 8.84
C SER A 318 -5.06 15.33 9.02
N LYS A 319 -4.34 16.15 9.78
CA LYS A 319 -4.70 17.55 10.03
C LYS A 319 -4.62 18.40 8.76
N LEU A 320 -3.59 18.24 7.93
CA LEU A 320 -3.47 18.98 6.67
C LEU A 320 -4.55 18.58 5.67
N LEU A 321 -4.92 17.30 5.63
CA LEU A 321 -6.01 16.80 4.81
C LEU A 321 -7.36 17.32 5.28
N SER A 322 -7.61 17.40 6.60
CA SER A 322 -8.89 17.90 7.14
C SER A 322 -9.15 19.38 6.86
N ILE A 323 -8.10 20.16 6.62
CA ILE A 323 -8.18 21.59 6.22
C ILE A 323 -7.92 21.81 4.72
N GLU A 324 -7.94 20.73 3.93
CA GLU A 324 -7.76 20.76 2.47
C GLU A 324 -6.39 21.29 1.97
N LYS A 325 -5.36 21.34 2.83
CA LYS A 325 -4.00 21.81 2.49
C LYS A 325 -3.07 20.64 2.10
N SER A 326 -3.54 19.78 1.20
CA SER A 326 -2.83 18.55 0.77
C SER A 326 -1.54 18.80 -0.03
N LYS A 327 -1.31 20.01 -0.54
CA LYS A 327 -0.07 20.36 -1.28
C LYS A 327 1.19 20.10 -0.45
N PHE A 328 1.17 20.44 0.85
CA PHE A 328 2.32 20.26 1.73
C PHE A 328 2.62 18.80 2.03
N LEU A 329 1.60 17.93 2.00
CA LEU A 329 1.77 16.48 2.08
C LEU A 329 2.56 15.94 0.89
N VAL A 330 2.23 16.42 -0.33
CA VAL A 330 2.93 16.01 -1.55
C VAL A 330 4.40 16.42 -1.50
N ILE A 331 4.70 17.64 -1.04
CA ILE A 331 6.08 18.13 -0.88
C ILE A 331 6.85 17.26 0.13
N GLY A 332 6.25 16.98 1.30
CA GLY A 332 6.87 16.13 2.32
C GLY A 332 7.18 14.73 1.79
N LYS A 333 6.23 14.09 1.09
CA LYS A 333 6.44 12.79 0.44
C LYS A 333 7.53 12.87 -0.62
N GLY A 334 7.54 13.90 -1.46
CA GLY A 334 8.57 14.09 -2.49
C GLY A 334 9.98 14.19 -1.91
N ILE A 335 10.15 14.94 -0.82
CA ILE A 335 11.42 15.04 -0.09
C ILE A 335 11.82 13.68 0.52
N GLY A 336 10.86 12.97 1.13
CA GLY A 336 11.09 11.62 1.65
C GLY A 336 11.56 10.65 0.57
N LEU A 337 10.90 10.64 -0.60
CA LEU A 337 11.29 9.82 -1.75
C LEU A 337 12.69 10.16 -2.25
N PHE A 338 12.98 11.45 -2.45
CA PHE A 338 14.30 11.89 -2.91
C PHE A 338 15.39 11.49 -1.92
N THR A 339 15.15 11.64 -0.62
CA THR A 339 16.06 11.20 0.45
C THR A 339 16.28 9.69 0.40
N MET A 340 15.20 8.92 0.19
CA MET A 340 15.27 7.47 0.13
C MET A 340 16.10 6.99 -1.07
N ILE A 341 15.84 7.54 -2.26
CA ILE A 341 16.57 7.19 -3.48
C ILE A 341 18.06 7.54 -3.34
N SER A 342 18.36 8.78 -2.93
CA SER A 342 19.75 9.23 -2.76
C SER A 342 20.48 8.43 -1.68
N GLY A 343 19.85 8.19 -0.54
CA GLY A 343 20.43 7.39 0.54
C GLY A 343 20.64 5.93 0.14
N PHE A 344 19.73 5.31 -0.61
CA PHE A 344 19.93 3.92 -1.08
C PHE A 344 21.08 3.81 -2.07
N VAL A 345 21.21 4.76 -2.99
CA VAL A 345 22.29 4.77 -3.99
C VAL A 345 23.66 5.07 -3.34
N ILE A 346 23.69 5.88 -2.28
CA ILE A 346 24.94 6.27 -1.61
C ILE A 346 25.28 5.34 -0.44
N LEU A 347 24.39 5.25 0.56
CA LEU A 347 24.63 4.51 1.80
C LEU A 347 24.43 3.00 1.64
N GLY A 348 23.58 2.56 0.71
CA GLY A 348 23.35 1.14 0.44
C GLY A 348 24.65 0.41 0.05
N PRO A 349 25.40 0.87 -0.97
CA PRO A 349 26.68 0.25 -1.33
C PRO A 349 27.76 0.33 -0.25
N ILE A 350 27.75 1.38 0.58
CA ILE A 350 28.79 1.60 1.60
C ILE A 350 28.53 0.78 2.87
N TYR A 351 27.27 0.72 3.32
CA TYR A 351 26.89 0.17 4.61
C TYR A 351 25.91 -1.01 4.51
N GLY A 352 25.62 -1.50 3.31
CA GLY A 352 24.69 -2.60 3.07
C GLY A 352 23.31 -2.34 3.69
N ILE A 353 22.77 -3.35 4.37
CA ILE A 353 21.43 -3.29 4.97
C ILE A 353 21.31 -2.23 6.08
N ILE A 354 22.40 -1.92 6.79
CA ILE A 354 22.43 -0.85 7.80
C ILE A 354 22.20 0.50 7.11
N GLY A 355 22.87 0.74 5.98
CA GLY A 355 22.70 1.95 5.19
C GLY A 355 21.28 2.15 4.68
N LEU A 356 20.64 1.07 4.21
CA LEU A 356 19.25 1.08 3.78
C LEU A 356 18.30 1.38 4.94
N ALA A 357 18.47 0.70 6.07
CA ALA A 357 17.66 0.87 7.26
C ALA A 357 17.74 2.31 7.81
N VAL A 358 18.96 2.86 7.93
CA VAL A 358 19.18 4.25 8.34
C VAL A 358 18.54 5.23 7.36
N THR A 359 18.70 4.99 6.06
CA THR A 359 18.10 5.85 5.02
C THR A 359 16.58 5.93 5.18
N LEU A 360 15.90 4.81 5.46
CA LEU A 360 14.46 4.79 5.68
C LEU A 360 14.07 5.62 6.91
N VAL A 361 14.79 5.49 8.02
CA VAL A 361 14.54 6.28 9.24
C VAL A 361 14.72 7.78 8.94
N VAL A 362 15.82 8.17 8.28
CA VAL A 362 16.10 9.57 7.91
C VAL A 362 15.02 10.12 6.99
N SER A 363 14.61 9.36 5.97
CA SER A 363 13.53 9.73 5.06
C SER A 363 12.22 9.99 5.80
N SER A 364 11.84 9.10 6.73
CA SER A 364 10.63 9.26 7.54
C SER A 364 10.69 10.50 8.45
N CYS A 365 11.85 10.78 9.05
CA CYS A 365 12.08 11.97 9.85
C CYS A 365 11.93 13.25 9.04
N LEU A 366 12.59 13.33 7.88
CA LEU A 366 12.53 14.51 7.01
C LEU A 366 11.12 14.76 6.48
N GLN A 367 10.43 13.72 6.02
CA GLN A 367 9.03 13.81 5.61
C GLN A 367 8.18 14.40 6.74
N THR A 368 8.28 13.84 7.96
CA THR A 368 7.51 14.30 9.11
C THR A 368 7.84 15.74 9.50
N LEU A 369 9.12 16.13 9.49
CA LEU A 369 9.54 17.50 9.81
C LEU A 369 8.92 18.52 8.85
N VAL A 370 8.94 18.24 7.55
CA VAL A 370 8.35 19.12 6.53
C VAL A 370 6.85 19.34 6.80
N VAL A 371 6.12 18.27 7.07
CA VAL A 371 4.67 18.31 7.33
C VAL A 371 4.37 19.06 8.65
N ILE A 372 5.20 18.89 9.68
CA ILE A 372 5.08 19.64 10.95
C ILE A 372 5.28 21.14 10.72
N ILE A 373 6.34 21.53 10.01
CA ILE A 373 6.67 22.93 9.72
C ILE A 373 5.51 23.57 8.95
N ALA A 374 5.06 22.92 7.87
CA ALA A 374 3.93 23.41 7.08
C ALA A 374 2.67 23.60 7.93
N SER A 375 2.34 22.64 8.80
CA SER A 375 1.16 22.74 9.68
C SER A 375 1.25 23.86 10.72
N LYS A 376 2.46 24.24 11.14
CA LYS A 376 2.66 25.37 12.05
C LYS A 376 2.54 26.71 11.32
N THR A 377 3.09 26.84 10.12
CA THR A 377 3.01 28.06 9.30
C THR A 377 1.58 28.42 8.95
N ILE A 378 0.77 27.46 8.49
CA ILE A 378 -0.64 27.70 8.14
C ILE A 378 -1.45 28.21 9.35
N ARG A 379 -1.19 27.65 10.53
CA ARG A 379 -1.87 28.08 11.77
C ARG A 379 -1.50 29.51 12.19
N TYR A 380 -0.31 29.98 11.79
CA TYR A 380 0.13 31.35 12.05
C TYR A 380 -0.61 32.33 11.12
N GLU A 381 -0.72 32.00 9.83
CA GLU A 381 -1.48 32.78 8.83
C GLU A 381 -3.00 32.84 9.09
N GLU A 382 -3.58 31.85 9.78
CA GLU A 382 -5.00 31.90 10.16
C GLU A 382 -5.28 32.78 11.39
N LYS A 383 -4.25 33.16 12.15
CA LYS A 383 -4.36 33.94 13.39
C LYS A 383 -4.00 35.41 13.25
N HIS A 384 -3.37 35.79 12.15
CA HIS A 384 -2.87 37.13 11.83
C HIS A 384 -3.28 37.47 10.41
#